data_AF-A0A8J3BQF4-F1
#
_entry.id   AF-A0A8J3BQF4-F1
#
_cell.length_a   1.000
_cell.length_b   1.000
_cell.length_c   1.000
_cell.angle_alpha   90.00
_cell.angle_beta   90.00
_cell.angle_gamma   90.00
#
_symmetry.space_group_name_H-M   'P 1'
#
loop_
_entity.id
_entity.type
_entity.pdbx_description
1 polymer ?
#
loop_
_entity_poly.entity_id
_entity_poly.type
_entity_poly.pdbx_seq_one_letter_code
_entity_poly.pdbx_strand_id
1 'polypeptide(L)'
;MNTTAMTPEASVGKPAINALSLGAGVQSSALLVAACRGLVEKFDVCIFADTGWESITVYQHLLRLERLAAAHHIPVVRVGAGNIRLDALNPASRFASMPLFTLAPNGQRGMARRQCTSSYKISPLKKEVRRRLGYPHPRRVPAAVWAQMAIGISVDEIGRARDSDVRYMRNTFPLLDLGWRRSDCLSYLAENGLADTPRSSCVGCPFHSDDFWADLKSNQPLEWASAVAFDHAIRNGSARATANGHPLRGQFFLHRQRIPLDQVVLRPRAGGEPEQGCGPWTCPATPPAGGGGDAAGDAGRGVA
;
A
#
# COMPACT_ATOMS: atom_id res chain seq x y z
N MET A 1 27.23 -41.88 -0.55
CA MET A 1 26.91 -41.51 0.84
C MET A 1 27.25 -40.05 1.03
N ASN A 2 26.24 -39.18 1.01
CA ASN A 2 26.31 -37.84 1.59
C ASN A 2 24.87 -37.36 1.75
N THR A 3 24.24 -37.84 2.81
CA THR A 3 22.91 -37.44 3.23
C THR A 3 23.09 -36.13 4.00
N THR A 4 22.91 -35.00 3.31
CA THR A 4 22.84 -33.70 3.98
C THR A 4 21.60 -33.73 4.87
N ALA A 5 21.83 -33.86 6.18
CA ALA A 5 20.79 -33.83 7.18
C ALA A 5 20.04 -32.50 7.06
N MET A 6 18.77 -32.57 6.65
CA MET A 6 17.82 -31.50 6.90
C MET A 6 17.80 -31.26 8.40
N THR A 7 18.31 -30.11 8.82
CA THR A 7 18.11 -29.62 10.19
C THR A 7 16.60 -29.61 10.47
N PRO A 8 16.14 -30.21 11.58
CA PRO A 8 14.73 -30.21 11.90
C PRO A 8 14.28 -28.77 12.08
N GLU A 9 13.21 -28.38 11.39
CA GLU A 9 12.43 -27.18 11.69
C GLU A 9 12.05 -27.28 13.16
N ALA A 10 12.76 -26.53 14.02
CA ALA A 10 12.38 -26.39 15.40
C ALA A 10 10.92 -25.96 15.40
N SER A 11 10.04 -26.74 16.02
CA SER A 11 8.62 -26.40 16.16
C SER A 11 8.54 -25.04 16.88
N VAL A 12 8.40 -23.99 16.08
CA VAL A 12 8.40 -22.65 16.62
C VAL A 12 7.10 -22.54 17.39
N GLY A 13 7.21 -22.32 18.70
CA GLY A 13 6.05 -22.20 19.58
C GLY A 13 5.02 -21.19 19.03
N LYS A 14 3.76 -21.37 19.41
CA LYS A 14 2.61 -20.56 18.98
C LYS A 14 2.96 -19.06 18.96
N PRO A 15 2.55 -18.28 17.94
CA PRO A 15 2.78 -16.85 17.94
C PRO A 15 2.20 -16.21 19.20
N ALA A 16 2.92 -15.22 19.74
CA ALA A 16 2.40 -14.43 20.86
C ALA A 16 1.21 -13.56 20.45
N ILE A 17 1.10 -13.25 19.14
CA ILE A 17 0.01 -12.46 18.54
C ILE A 17 -0.21 -12.97 17.12
N ASN A 18 -1.46 -13.24 16.75
CA ASN A 18 -1.90 -13.42 15.37
C ASN A 18 -2.63 -12.16 14.87
N ALA A 19 -1.98 -11.37 14.01
CA ALA A 19 -2.51 -10.09 13.55
C ALA A 19 -2.81 -10.09 12.04
N LEU A 20 -3.79 -9.29 11.63
CA LEU A 20 -4.04 -8.97 10.21
C LEU A 20 -3.48 -7.60 9.87
N SER A 21 -2.71 -7.52 8.80
CA SER A 21 -2.36 -6.25 8.14
C SER A 21 -3.57 -5.77 7.32
N LEU A 22 -4.45 -4.99 7.95
CA LEU A 22 -5.69 -4.53 7.33
C LEU A 22 -5.43 -3.31 6.44
N GLY A 23 -5.55 -3.48 5.13
CA GLY A 23 -5.43 -2.38 4.16
C GLY A 23 -6.75 -1.69 3.85
N ALA A 24 -7.89 -2.22 4.29
CA ALA A 24 -9.25 -1.80 3.92
C ALA A 24 -9.54 -1.82 2.41
N GLY A 25 -8.77 -2.62 1.66
CA GLY A 25 -9.05 -2.98 0.28
C GLY A 25 -9.43 -4.45 0.16
N VAL A 26 -9.92 -4.84 -1.01
CA VAL A 26 -10.52 -6.15 -1.33
C VAL A 26 -9.92 -7.35 -0.57
N GLN A 27 -8.65 -7.71 -0.80
CA GLN A 27 -8.09 -8.94 -0.22
C GLN A 27 -8.01 -8.90 1.31
N SER A 28 -7.61 -7.77 1.88
CA SER A 28 -7.53 -7.62 3.34
C SER A 28 -8.92 -7.57 4.00
N SER A 29 -9.90 -6.98 3.32
CA SER A 29 -11.30 -7.01 3.77
C SER A 29 -11.86 -8.43 3.70
N ALA A 30 -11.56 -9.17 2.63
CA ALA A 30 -11.96 -10.57 2.49
C ALA A 30 -11.39 -11.45 3.59
N LEU A 31 -10.12 -11.27 3.98
CA LEU A 31 -9.52 -11.97 5.11
C LEU A 31 -10.20 -11.65 6.44
N LEU A 32 -10.52 -10.38 6.69
CA LEU A 32 -11.24 -10.00 7.91
C LEU A 32 -12.63 -10.66 7.96
N VAL A 33 -13.37 -10.63 6.86
CA VAL A 33 -14.70 -11.27 6.76
C VAL A 33 -14.55 -12.79 6.93
N ALA A 34 -13.57 -13.42 6.28
CA ALA A 34 -13.30 -14.84 6.42
C ALA A 34 -13.00 -15.23 7.88
N ALA A 35 -12.24 -14.41 8.60
CA ALA A 35 -11.97 -14.62 10.03
C ALA A 35 -13.24 -14.47 10.89
N CYS A 36 -14.08 -13.47 10.59
CA CYS A 36 -15.37 -13.29 11.26
C CYS A 36 -16.31 -14.49 11.03
N ARG A 37 -16.24 -15.11 9.85
CA ARG A 37 -17.04 -16.29 9.46
C ARG A 37 -16.41 -17.62 9.87
N GLY A 38 -15.22 -17.61 10.48
CA GLY A 38 -14.52 -18.83 10.90
C GLY A 38 -13.91 -19.65 9.75
N LEU A 39 -13.76 -19.07 8.57
CA LEU A 39 -13.10 -19.71 7.41
C LEU A 39 -11.56 -19.71 7.54
N VAL A 40 -11.02 -18.72 8.24
CA VAL A 40 -9.60 -18.67 8.63
C VAL A 40 -9.49 -18.45 10.13
N GLU A 41 -8.30 -18.68 10.70
CA GLU A 41 -8.04 -18.43 12.12
C GLU A 41 -8.40 -16.99 12.49
N LYS A 42 -9.09 -16.83 13.62
CA LYS A 42 -9.47 -15.52 14.14
C LYS A 42 -8.22 -14.72 14.52
N PHE A 43 -8.20 -13.44 14.14
CA PHE A 43 -7.11 -12.54 14.49
C PHE A 43 -7.28 -11.96 15.90
N ASP A 44 -6.18 -11.84 16.63
CA ASP A 44 -6.13 -11.13 17.91
C ASP A 44 -6.25 -9.61 17.72
N VAL A 45 -5.84 -9.10 16.56
CA VAL A 45 -5.94 -7.70 16.18
C VAL A 45 -5.85 -7.52 14.66
N CYS A 46 -6.62 -6.57 14.12
CA CYS A 46 -6.42 -6.04 12.77
C CYS A 46 -5.78 -4.66 12.87
N ILE A 47 -4.68 -4.43 12.14
CA ILE A 47 -3.92 -3.18 12.20
C ILE A 47 -4.08 -2.46 10.86
N PHE A 48 -4.74 -1.30 10.90
CA PHE A 48 -4.86 -0.39 9.77
C PHE A 48 -3.79 0.70 9.85
N ALA A 49 -2.89 0.76 8.87
CA ALA A 49 -1.85 1.78 8.80
C ALA A 49 -2.34 3.00 8.02
N ASP A 50 -2.84 3.97 8.77
CA ASP A 50 -3.45 5.21 8.29
C ASP A 50 -2.37 6.19 7.81
N THR A 51 -2.48 6.55 6.53
CA THR A 51 -1.61 7.54 5.88
C THR A 51 -2.09 8.98 6.10
N GLY A 52 -3.28 9.17 6.66
CA GLY A 52 -3.97 10.43 6.82
C GLY A 52 -4.56 10.99 5.52
N TRP A 53 -4.47 10.25 4.39
CA TRP A 53 -4.91 10.73 3.08
C TRP A 53 -5.49 9.64 2.18
N GLU A 54 -6.10 8.61 2.76
CA GLU A 54 -6.98 7.69 2.02
C GLU A 54 -8.26 8.43 1.56
N SER A 55 -8.97 7.91 0.56
CA SER A 55 -10.23 8.51 0.12
C SER A 55 -11.36 8.33 1.14
N ILE A 56 -12.38 9.17 1.05
CA ILE A 56 -13.57 9.10 1.88
C ILE A 56 -14.26 7.74 1.77
N THR A 57 -14.30 7.16 0.58
CA THR A 57 -14.86 5.82 0.34
C THR A 57 -14.10 4.74 1.10
N VAL A 58 -12.77 4.84 1.18
CA VAL A 58 -11.94 3.92 1.98
C VAL A 58 -12.22 4.08 3.47
N TYR A 59 -12.32 5.30 3.99
CA TYR A 59 -12.65 5.51 5.40
C TYR A 59 -14.07 5.05 5.75
N GLN A 60 -15.05 5.28 4.87
CA GLN A 60 -16.42 4.77 5.05
C GLN A 60 -16.44 3.25 5.06
N HIS A 61 -15.71 2.60 4.14
CA HIS A 61 -15.57 1.15 4.12
C HIS A 61 -14.89 0.63 5.40
N LEU A 62 -13.81 1.27 5.84
CA LEU A 62 -13.13 0.92 7.09
C LEU A 62 -14.06 0.97 8.30
N LEU A 63 -14.94 1.99 8.40
CA LEU A 63 -15.94 2.06 9.47
C LEU A 63 -16.90 0.86 9.46
N ARG A 64 -17.28 0.35 8.27
CA ARG A 64 -18.09 -0.87 8.16
C ARG A 64 -17.32 -2.11 8.61
N LEU A 65 -16.06 -2.23 8.21
CA LEU A 65 -15.18 -3.31 8.64
C LEU A 65 -14.95 -3.30 10.15
N GLU A 66 -14.76 -2.13 10.77
CA GLU A 66 -14.61 -1.97 12.22
C GLU A 66 -15.85 -2.44 12.97
N ARG A 67 -17.05 -2.10 12.49
CA ARG A 67 -18.31 -2.58 13.07
C ARG A 67 -18.46 -4.09 12.95
N LEU A 68 -18.16 -4.65 11.78
CA LEU A 68 -18.19 -6.11 11.57
C LEU A 68 -17.20 -6.81 12.50
N ALA A 69 -15.95 -6.36 12.54
CA ALA A 69 -14.91 -6.91 13.38
C ALA A 69 -15.28 -6.86 14.87
N ALA A 70 -15.84 -5.73 15.33
CA ALA A 70 -16.30 -5.55 16.71
C ALA A 70 -17.42 -6.54 17.08
N ALA A 71 -18.40 -6.76 16.19
CA ALA A 71 -19.47 -7.73 16.40
C ALA A 71 -18.94 -9.17 16.55
N HIS A 72 -17.76 -9.45 15.99
CA HIS A 72 -17.06 -10.73 16.12
C HIS A 72 -15.93 -10.72 17.14
N HIS A 73 -15.81 -9.68 17.99
CA HIS A 73 -14.76 -9.49 18.98
C HIS A 73 -13.34 -9.58 18.40
N ILE A 74 -13.12 -8.92 17.26
CA ILE A 74 -11.79 -8.71 16.65
C ILE A 74 -11.49 -7.21 16.72
N PRO A 75 -10.51 -6.77 17.53
CA PRO A 75 -10.21 -5.35 17.64
C PRO A 75 -9.50 -4.85 16.36
N VAL A 76 -9.96 -3.73 15.83
CA VAL A 76 -9.27 -2.99 14.77
C VAL A 76 -8.58 -1.78 15.40
N VAL A 77 -7.27 -1.63 15.14
CA VAL A 77 -6.51 -0.47 15.59
C VAL A 77 -5.97 0.31 14.40
N ARG A 78 -6.09 1.63 14.47
CA ARG A 78 -5.49 2.55 13.50
C ARG A 78 -4.15 3.03 14.02
N VAL A 79 -3.12 2.91 13.19
CA VAL A 79 -1.76 3.38 13.50
C VAL A 79 -1.34 4.35 12.42
N GLY A 80 -0.61 5.41 12.76
CA GLY A 80 -0.20 6.42 11.80
C GLY A 80 1.16 7.02 12.13
N ALA A 81 1.70 7.77 11.20
CA ALA A 81 2.95 8.51 11.38
C ALA A 81 2.90 9.89 10.70
N GLY A 82 1.77 10.58 10.90
CA GLY A 82 1.48 11.88 10.31
C GLY A 82 0.50 11.78 9.14
N ASN A 83 0.45 12.84 8.34
CA ASN A 83 -0.39 12.94 7.16
C ASN A 83 0.52 13.07 5.94
N ILE A 84 0.53 12.06 5.08
CA ILE A 84 1.47 11.97 3.96
C ILE A 84 1.44 13.20 3.03
N ARG A 85 0.26 13.81 2.84
CA ARG A 85 0.10 15.04 2.03
C ARG A 85 0.75 16.23 2.73
N LEU A 86 0.40 16.46 3.99
CA LEU A 86 0.91 17.61 4.75
C LEU A 86 2.43 17.50 4.95
N ASP A 87 2.91 16.28 5.24
CA ASP A 87 4.32 16.01 5.44
C ASP A 87 5.16 16.21 4.17
N ALA A 88 4.60 15.90 2.99
CA ALA A 88 5.27 16.16 1.71
C ALA A 88 5.43 17.66 1.41
N LEU A 89 4.54 18.51 1.95
CA LEU A 89 4.57 19.96 1.76
C LEU A 89 5.28 20.73 2.89
N ASN A 90 5.58 20.06 4.00
CA ASN A 90 6.19 20.69 5.17
C ASN A 90 7.73 20.58 5.12
N PRO A 91 8.47 21.71 5.06
CA PRO A 91 9.93 21.69 5.09
C PRO A 91 10.53 21.07 6.36
N ALA A 92 9.82 21.14 7.49
CA ALA A 92 10.26 20.59 8.76
C ALA A 92 9.98 19.08 8.89
N SER A 93 9.05 18.54 8.10
CA SER A 93 8.70 17.13 8.15
C SER A 93 9.82 16.24 7.62
N ARG A 94 9.81 14.97 8.05
CA ARG A 94 10.73 13.95 7.52
C ARG A 94 10.50 13.80 6.01
N PHE A 95 11.58 13.69 5.24
CA PHE A 95 11.45 13.39 3.82
C PHE A 95 11.09 11.91 3.63
N ALA A 96 9.83 11.63 3.33
CA ALA A 96 9.37 10.33 2.87
C ALA A 96 8.80 10.49 1.46
N SER A 97 9.62 10.22 0.45
CA SER A 97 9.25 10.44 -0.95
C SER A 97 8.07 9.55 -1.37
N MET A 98 7.01 10.19 -1.87
CA MET A 98 6.03 9.53 -2.74
C MET A 98 6.71 9.20 -4.08
N PRO A 99 6.26 8.18 -4.82
CA PRO A 99 6.81 7.85 -6.12
C PRO A 99 6.27 8.81 -7.20
N LEU A 100 6.56 10.10 -7.09
CA LEU A 100 6.09 11.12 -8.02
C LEU A 100 6.77 10.96 -9.39
N PHE A 101 6.06 11.23 -10.49
CA PHE A 101 6.68 11.25 -11.82
C PHE A 101 7.57 12.47 -11.97
N THR A 102 8.76 12.30 -12.55
CA THR A 102 9.74 13.38 -12.71
C THR A 102 9.98 13.71 -14.17
N LEU A 103 10.22 14.98 -14.46
CA LEU A 103 10.69 15.51 -15.75
C LEU A 103 11.93 16.37 -15.51
N ALA A 104 13.10 15.90 -15.94
CA ALA A 104 14.35 16.63 -15.81
C ALA A 104 14.44 17.78 -16.86
N PRO A 105 15.30 18.79 -16.65
CA PRO A 105 15.44 19.91 -17.59
C PRO A 105 15.86 19.51 -19.01
N ASN A 106 16.57 18.40 -19.16
CA ASN A 106 16.95 17.82 -20.46
C ASN A 106 15.81 16.99 -21.10
N GLY A 107 14.59 17.03 -20.55
CA GLY A 107 13.44 16.24 -21.00
C GLY A 107 13.43 14.79 -20.48
N GLN A 108 14.44 14.35 -19.72
CA GLN A 108 14.49 12.98 -19.23
C GLN A 108 13.33 12.69 -18.28
N ARG A 109 12.60 11.62 -18.59
CA ARG A 109 11.45 11.13 -17.83
C ARG A 109 11.91 10.14 -16.76
N GLY A 110 11.42 10.29 -15.53
CA GLY A 110 11.73 9.40 -14.42
C GLY A 110 10.59 9.27 -13.41
N MET A 111 10.91 8.67 -12.26
CA MET A 111 10.03 8.55 -11.10
C MET A 111 10.85 8.63 -9.82
N ALA A 112 10.38 9.37 -8.83
CA ALA A 112 11.01 9.47 -7.52
C ALA A 112 10.94 8.12 -6.79
N ARG A 113 11.91 7.86 -5.91
CA ARG A 113 11.97 6.60 -5.18
C ARG A 113 10.80 6.49 -4.21
N ARG A 114 10.11 5.35 -4.21
CA ARG A 114 9.04 5.08 -3.23
C ARG A 114 9.62 4.88 -1.83
N GLN A 115 9.21 5.73 -0.89
CA GLN A 115 9.49 5.61 0.55
C GLN A 115 8.22 5.70 1.42
N CYS A 116 7.07 5.99 0.81
CA CYS A 116 5.80 6.12 1.52
C CYS A 116 5.39 4.81 2.24
N THR A 117 5.52 3.65 1.59
CA THR A 117 5.15 2.35 2.16
C THR A 117 5.95 2.02 3.42
N SER A 118 7.27 2.22 3.40
CA SER A 118 8.10 1.95 4.58
C SER A 118 7.77 2.90 5.74
N SER A 119 7.54 4.18 5.43
CA SER A 119 7.42 5.25 6.43
C SER A 119 6.02 5.38 7.06
N TYR A 120 4.97 5.18 6.26
CA TYR A 120 3.58 5.35 6.70
C TYR A 120 2.82 4.04 6.88
N LYS A 121 3.28 2.93 6.27
CA LYS A 121 2.61 1.63 6.39
C LYS A 121 3.39 0.66 7.28
N ILE A 122 4.61 0.30 6.89
CA ILE A 122 5.39 -0.75 7.56
C ILE A 122 5.91 -0.28 8.94
N SER A 123 6.47 0.93 9.03
CA SER A 123 7.06 1.42 10.30
C SER A 123 6.02 1.57 11.42
N PRO A 124 4.84 2.21 11.21
CA PRO A 124 3.80 2.28 12.24
C PRO A 124 3.28 0.91 12.66
N LEU A 125 3.06 0.00 11.70
CA LEU A 125 2.61 -1.36 11.96
C LEU A 125 3.65 -2.13 12.80
N LYS A 126 4.94 -2.08 12.45
CA LYS A 126 6.00 -2.69 13.25
C LYS A 126 6.08 -2.11 14.66
N LYS A 127 5.86 -0.80 14.83
CA LYS A 127 5.84 -0.16 16.16
C LYS A 127 4.71 -0.71 17.02
N GLU A 128 3.52 -0.89 16.44
CA GLU A 128 2.37 -1.45 17.15
C GLU A 128 2.55 -2.92 17.51
N VAL A 129 3.05 -3.74 16.56
CA VAL A 129 3.38 -5.15 16.85
C VAL A 129 4.37 -5.24 18.01
N ARG A 130 5.44 -4.46 18.00
CA ARG A 130 6.43 -4.44 19.08
C ARG A 130 5.86 -3.99 20.42
N ARG A 131 4.95 -3.00 20.41
CA ARG A 131 4.25 -2.54 21.61
C ARG A 131 3.45 -3.69 22.23
N ARG A 132 2.68 -4.41 21.41
CA ARG A 132 1.87 -5.56 21.86
C ARG A 132 2.71 -6.75 22.31
N LEU A 133 3.87 -6.97 21.69
CA LEU A 133 4.83 -7.98 22.16
C LEU A 133 5.50 -7.60 23.50
N GLY A 134 5.33 -6.37 24.00
CA GLY A 134 5.97 -5.89 25.24
C GLY A 134 7.41 -5.39 25.07
N TYR A 135 7.86 -5.22 23.82
CA TYR A 135 9.24 -4.84 23.48
C TYR A 135 9.27 -3.60 22.56
N PRO A 136 8.79 -2.42 23.01
CA PRO A 136 8.90 -1.19 22.23
C PRO A 136 10.35 -0.90 21.85
N HIS A 137 10.57 -0.28 20.69
CA HIS A 137 11.94 0.09 20.25
C HIS A 137 12.57 1.08 21.24
N PRO A 138 13.86 0.96 21.61
CA PRO A 138 14.88 0.07 21.04
C PRO A 138 15.07 -1.30 21.70
N ARG A 139 14.23 -1.71 22.65
CA ARG A 139 14.41 -2.96 23.41
C ARG A 139 14.47 -4.19 22.50
N ARG A 140 15.48 -5.05 22.62
CA ARG A 140 15.56 -6.28 21.81
C ARG A 140 14.37 -7.21 22.11
N VAL A 141 13.77 -7.78 21.06
CA VAL A 141 12.75 -8.84 21.21
C VAL A 141 13.47 -10.18 21.39
N PRO A 142 13.14 -10.99 22.41
CA PRO A 142 13.68 -12.34 22.57
C PRO A 142 13.38 -13.22 21.37
N ALA A 143 14.27 -14.17 21.05
CA ALA A 143 14.13 -15.00 19.85
C ALA A 143 12.88 -15.90 19.86
N ALA A 144 12.40 -16.29 21.05
CA ALA A 144 11.20 -17.11 21.22
C ALA A 144 9.88 -16.30 21.10
N VAL A 145 9.94 -14.97 21.10
CA VAL A 145 8.75 -14.09 21.05
C VAL A 145 8.59 -13.53 19.64
N TRP A 146 7.48 -13.87 19.00
CA TRP A 146 7.18 -13.43 17.65
C TRP A 146 5.68 -13.23 17.42
N ALA A 147 5.34 -12.42 16.43
CA ALA A 147 3.98 -12.21 15.96
C ALA A 147 3.79 -12.81 14.57
N GLN A 148 2.66 -13.47 14.36
CA GLN A 148 2.17 -13.82 13.04
C GLN A 148 1.44 -12.62 12.43
N MET A 149 1.68 -12.36 11.15
CA MET A 149 1.09 -11.24 10.42
C MET A 149 0.46 -11.75 9.11
N ALA A 150 -0.85 -11.91 9.11
CA ALA A 150 -1.60 -12.25 7.92
C ALA A 150 -1.61 -11.07 6.94
N ILE A 151 -1.25 -11.35 5.68
CA ILE A 151 -1.25 -10.40 4.57
C ILE A 151 -2.21 -10.87 3.49
N GLY A 152 -3.06 -9.98 3.00
CA GLY A 152 -3.99 -10.27 1.90
C GLY A 152 -3.30 -10.31 0.54
N ILE A 153 -2.58 -11.41 0.25
CA ILE A 153 -2.01 -11.71 -1.07
C ILE A 153 -2.72 -12.92 -1.65
N SER A 154 -3.37 -12.75 -2.80
CA SER A 154 -4.04 -13.83 -3.54
C SER A 154 -3.12 -14.53 -4.53
N VAL A 155 -3.57 -15.65 -5.11
CA VAL A 155 -2.77 -16.50 -6.00
C VAL A 155 -2.21 -15.75 -7.22
N ASP A 156 -3.00 -14.85 -7.80
CA ASP A 156 -2.61 -13.98 -8.93
C ASP A 156 -1.49 -12.97 -8.57
N GLU A 157 -1.18 -12.83 -7.27
CA GLU A 157 -0.15 -11.95 -6.73
C GLU A 157 0.95 -12.71 -5.97
N ILE A 158 1.03 -14.03 -6.10
CA ILE A 158 1.96 -14.88 -5.33
C ILE A 158 3.42 -14.43 -5.44
N GLY A 159 3.83 -13.86 -6.57
CA GLY A 159 5.16 -13.28 -6.78
C GLY A 159 5.53 -12.17 -5.79
N ARG A 160 4.56 -11.63 -5.04
CA ARG A 160 4.70 -10.57 -4.03
C ARG A 160 4.76 -11.11 -2.60
N ALA A 161 4.44 -12.39 -2.38
CA ALA A 161 4.50 -13.01 -1.06
C ALA A 161 5.95 -13.05 -0.58
N ARG A 162 6.25 -12.32 0.49
CA ARG A 162 7.57 -12.24 1.10
C ARG A 162 7.42 -12.25 2.61
N ASP A 163 8.29 -13.00 3.27
CA ASP A 163 8.34 -12.99 4.73
C ASP A 163 8.82 -11.63 5.26
N SER A 164 8.66 -11.42 6.57
CA SER A 164 9.08 -10.20 7.24
C SER A 164 10.59 -10.04 7.21
N ASP A 165 11.05 -8.79 7.10
CA ASP A 165 12.46 -8.41 7.19
C ASP A 165 12.97 -8.33 8.65
N VAL A 166 12.16 -8.75 9.63
CA VAL A 166 12.49 -8.72 11.06
C VAL A 166 12.16 -10.05 11.74
N ARG A 167 13.04 -10.52 12.63
CA ARG A 167 12.93 -11.84 13.27
C ARG A 167 11.72 -12.03 14.19
N TYR A 168 11.15 -10.94 14.70
CA TYR A 168 10.00 -10.99 15.63
C TYR A 168 8.64 -10.99 14.92
N MET A 169 8.62 -11.02 13.59
CA MET A 169 7.41 -11.12 12.79
C MET A 169 7.56 -12.21 11.74
N ARG A 170 6.47 -12.89 11.44
CA ARG A 170 6.39 -13.82 10.30
C ARG A 170 5.12 -13.53 9.52
N ASN A 171 5.27 -13.36 8.21
CA ASN A 171 4.11 -13.11 7.36
C ASN A 171 3.46 -14.43 6.98
N THR A 172 2.13 -14.46 7.04
CA THR A 172 1.31 -15.58 6.53
C THR A 172 0.38 -15.08 5.44
N PHE A 173 -0.08 -15.98 4.58
CA PHE A 173 -0.84 -15.62 3.38
C PHE A 173 -2.10 -16.50 3.25
N PRO A 174 -3.11 -16.31 4.12
CA PRO A 174 -4.24 -17.26 4.18
C PRO A 174 -5.05 -17.36 2.89
N LEU A 175 -5.03 -16.33 2.03
CA LEU A 175 -5.68 -16.39 0.72
C LEU A 175 -4.95 -17.33 -0.25
N LEU A 176 -3.63 -17.52 -0.12
CA LEU A 176 -2.90 -18.54 -0.87
C LEU A 176 -3.28 -19.93 -0.39
N ASP A 177 -3.41 -20.11 0.94
CA ASP A 177 -3.82 -21.38 1.55
C ASP A 177 -5.24 -21.77 1.11
N LEU A 178 -6.14 -20.79 0.96
CA LEU A 178 -7.49 -20.97 0.41
C LEU A 178 -7.52 -21.13 -1.11
N GLY A 179 -6.41 -20.90 -1.82
CA GLY A 179 -6.36 -20.91 -3.28
C GLY A 179 -7.12 -19.75 -3.94
N TRP A 180 -7.42 -18.68 -3.20
CA TRP A 180 -8.23 -17.58 -3.69
C TRP A 180 -7.43 -16.65 -4.61
N ARG A 181 -8.05 -16.28 -5.71
CA ARG A 181 -7.68 -15.16 -6.58
C ARG A 181 -8.35 -13.89 -6.08
N ARG A 182 -7.90 -12.75 -6.62
CA ARG A 182 -8.54 -11.46 -6.36
C ARG A 182 -10.03 -11.43 -6.76
N SER A 183 -10.43 -12.17 -7.81
CA SER A 183 -11.84 -12.32 -8.22
C SER A 183 -12.67 -13.02 -7.15
N ASP A 184 -12.12 -14.06 -6.53
CA ASP A 184 -12.83 -14.83 -5.49
C ASP A 184 -13.05 -13.97 -4.25
N CYS A 185 -12.06 -13.12 -3.92
CA CYS A 185 -12.22 -12.12 -2.85
C CYS A 185 -13.35 -11.13 -3.15
N LEU A 186 -13.53 -10.70 -4.41
CA LEU A 186 -14.63 -9.81 -4.80
C LEU A 186 -15.98 -10.51 -4.66
N SER A 187 -16.12 -11.72 -5.21
CA SER A 187 -17.35 -12.52 -5.10
C SER A 187 -17.71 -12.76 -3.64
N TYR A 188 -16.74 -13.18 -2.83
CA TYR A 188 -16.93 -13.44 -1.40
C TYR A 188 -17.38 -12.19 -0.63
N LEU A 189 -16.80 -11.02 -0.94
CA LEU A 189 -17.24 -9.76 -0.35
C LEU A 189 -18.65 -9.38 -0.80
N ALA A 190 -18.98 -9.58 -2.07
CA ALA A 190 -20.32 -9.32 -2.59
C ALA A 190 -21.38 -10.18 -1.90
N GLU A 191 -21.12 -11.47 -1.73
CA GLU A 191 -21.97 -12.40 -0.98
C GLU A 191 -22.17 -11.99 0.49
N ASN A 192 -21.20 -11.24 1.05
CA ASN A 192 -21.26 -10.71 2.42
C ASN A 192 -21.72 -9.24 2.48
N GLY A 193 -22.36 -8.73 1.43
CA GLY A 193 -22.93 -7.38 1.41
C GLY A 193 -21.91 -6.24 1.29
N LEU A 194 -20.71 -6.55 0.79
CA LEU A 194 -19.58 -5.63 0.63
C LEU A 194 -19.10 -5.55 -0.84
N ALA A 195 -20.03 -5.67 -1.80
CA ALA A 195 -19.73 -5.61 -3.23
C ALA A 195 -19.07 -4.29 -3.67
N ASP A 196 -19.32 -3.22 -2.93
CA ASP A 196 -18.78 -1.88 -3.13
C ASP A 196 -17.43 -1.66 -2.42
N THR A 197 -16.73 -2.73 -2.04
CA THR A 197 -15.42 -2.62 -1.38
C THR A 197 -14.44 -1.86 -2.28
N PRO A 198 -13.92 -0.70 -1.83
CA PRO A 198 -13.01 0.08 -2.63
C PRO A 198 -11.65 -0.61 -2.76
N ARG A 199 -10.88 -0.15 -3.74
CA ARG A 199 -9.43 -0.34 -3.71
C ARG A 199 -8.86 0.69 -2.74
N SER A 200 -8.00 0.25 -1.82
CA SER A 200 -7.39 1.18 -0.86
C SER A 200 -6.13 1.82 -1.43
N SER A 201 -6.09 3.14 -1.49
CA SER A 201 -4.94 3.93 -1.89
C SER A 201 -5.14 5.40 -1.50
N CYS A 202 -4.04 6.10 -1.24
CA CYS A 202 -4.10 7.53 -0.95
C CYS A 202 -4.70 8.30 -2.13
N VAL A 203 -5.46 9.37 -1.88
CA VAL A 203 -6.09 10.21 -2.90
C VAL A 203 -5.08 10.67 -3.97
N GLY A 204 -3.90 11.14 -3.57
CA GLY A 204 -2.86 11.56 -4.51
C GLY A 204 -1.82 10.50 -4.86
N CYS A 205 -2.16 9.21 -4.87
CA CYS A 205 -1.20 8.17 -5.26
C CYS A 205 -0.84 8.29 -6.76
N PRO A 206 0.46 8.38 -7.13
CA PRO A 206 0.86 8.45 -8.55
C PRO A 206 0.60 7.16 -9.34
N PHE A 207 0.19 6.08 -8.67
CA PHE A 207 -0.13 4.80 -9.31
C PHE A 207 -1.60 4.65 -9.71
N HIS A 208 -2.41 5.69 -9.53
CA HIS A 208 -3.77 5.73 -10.04
C HIS A 208 -3.79 5.77 -11.57
N SER A 209 -4.75 5.05 -12.15
CA SER A 209 -5.07 5.04 -13.58
C SER A 209 -5.95 6.22 -13.97
N ASP A 210 -6.11 6.41 -15.27
CA ASP A 210 -7.03 7.40 -15.83
C ASP A 210 -8.49 7.13 -15.42
N ASP A 211 -8.88 5.87 -15.19
CA ASP A 211 -10.21 5.49 -14.69
C ASP A 211 -10.46 6.07 -13.30
N PHE A 212 -9.51 5.89 -12.39
CA PHE A 212 -9.60 6.43 -11.04
C PHE A 212 -9.64 7.96 -11.04
N TRP A 213 -8.76 8.61 -11.82
CA TRP A 213 -8.76 10.07 -11.90
C TRP A 213 -10.06 10.62 -12.48
N ALA A 214 -10.64 9.95 -13.48
CA ALA A 214 -11.92 10.35 -14.07
C ALA A 214 -13.08 10.18 -13.08
N ASP A 215 -13.09 9.09 -12.32
CA ASP A 215 -14.07 8.85 -11.25
C ASP A 215 -13.92 9.90 -10.13
N LEU A 216 -12.70 10.14 -9.64
CA LEU A 216 -12.43 11.13 -8.60
C LEU A 216 -12.89 12.53 -9.03
N LYS A 217 -12.60 12.92 -10.28
CA LYS A 217 -13.02 14.21 -10.86
C LYS A 217 -14.54 14.36 -10.94
N SER A 218 -15.23 13.28 -11.29
CA SER A 218 -16.68 13.30 -11.54
C SER A 218 -17.50 13.17 -10.25
N ASN A 219 -17.05 12.32 -9.33
CA ASN A 219 -17.84 11.86 -8.20
C ASN A 219 -17.34 12.38 -6.85
N GLN A 220 -16.10 12.86 -6.75
CA GLN A 220 -15.46 13.30 -5.50
C GLN A 220 -14.73 14.66 -5.70
N PRO A 221 -15.45 15.75 -6.06
CA PRO A 221 -14.84 17.01 -6.52
C PRO A 221 -13.93 17.67 -5.48
N LEU A 222 -14.20 17.51 -4.19
CA LEU A 222 -13.34 18.03 -3.11
C LEU A 222 -12.00 17.27 -3.03
N GLU A 223 -12.04 15.95 -3.21
CA GLU A 223 -10.81 15.14 -3.22
C GLU A 223 -10.01 15.37 -4.51
N TRP A 224 -10.70 15.54 -5.64
CA TRP A 224 -10.08 15.97 -6.90
C TRP A 224 -9.38 17.32 -6.75
N ALA A 225 -10.05 18.34 -6.19
CA ALA A 225 -9.45 19.64 -5.95
C ALA A 225 -8.23 19.54 -5.01
N SER A 226 -8.31 18.70 -3.98
CA SER A 226 -7.19 18.39 -3.10
C SER A 226 -6.01 17.75 -3.84
N ALA A 227 -6.27 16.79 -4.74
CA ALA A 227 -5.24 16.13 -5.53
C ALA A 227 -4.55 17.11 -6.50
N VAL A 228 -5.33 17.96 -7.18
CA VAL A 228 -4.82 19.01 -8.08
C VAL A 228 -3.98 20.03 -7.32
N ALA A 229 -4.46 20.53 -6.18
CA ALA A 229 -3.72 21.46 -5.34
C ALA A 229 -2.39 20.85 -4.88
N PHE A 230 -2.39 19.56 -4.51
CA PHE A 230 -1.17 18.85 -4.16
C PHE A 230 -0.22 18.73 -5.35
N ASP A 231 -0.69 18.34 -6.54
CA ASP A 231 0.12 18.23 -7.77
C ASP A 231 0.84 19.54 -8.11
N HIS A 232 0.15 20.68 -7.99
CA HIS A 232 0.76 21.99 -8.20
C HIS A 232 1.80 22.30 -7.12
N ALA A 233 1.51 22.01 -5.85
CA ALA A 233 2.40 22.31 -4.74
C ALA A 233 3.71 21.49 -4.77
N ILE A 234 3.68 20.25 -5.25
CA ILE A 234 4.87 19.40 -5.37
C ILE A 234 5.73 19.71 -6.60
N ARG A 235 5.33 20.64 -7.48
CA ARG A 235 5.99 20.91 -8.77
C ARG A 235 7.52 20.99 -8.69
N ASN A 236 8.02 21.62 -7.63
CA ASN A 236 9.45 21.86 -7.38
C ASN A 236 10.11 20.81 -6.47
N GLY A 237 9.45 19.67 -6.28
CA GLY A 237 9.96 18.52 -5.53
C GLY A 237 9.83 18.66 -4.01
N SER A 238 10.89 18.29 -3.30
CA SER A 238 10.89 18.21 -1.84
C SER A 238 10.90 19.59 -1.19
N ALA A 239 9.84 19.95 -0.46
CA ALA A 239 9.77 21.18 0.32
C ALA A 239 10.97 21.34 1.28
N ARG A 240 11.38 20.25 1.93
CA ARG A 240 12.55 20.21 2.82
C ARG A 240 13.86 20.43 2.06
N ALA A 241 14.05 19.77 0.92
CA ALA A 241 15.30 19.91 0.17
C ALA A 241 15.45 21.34 -0.37
N THR A 242 14.36 21.93 -0.85
CA THR A 242 14.30 23.34 -1.26
C THR A 242 14.63 24.29 -0.11
N ALA A 243 14.02 24.11 1.06
CA ALA A 243 14.30 24.95 2.23
C ALA A 243 15.75 24.84 2.75
N ASN A 244 16.39 23.68 2.57
CA ASN A 244 17.78 23.46 2.93
C ASN A 244 18.78 23.88 1.83
N GLY A 245 18.35 24.58 0.78
CA GLY A 245 19.22 25.06 -0.29
C GLY A 245 19.66 23.98 -1.30
N HIS A 246 19.02 22.81 -1.29
CA HIS A 246 19.29 21.70 -2.21
C HIS A 246 18.03 21.35 -3.03
N PRO A 247 17.51 22.28 -3.87
CA PRO A 247 16.33 22.02 -4.66
C PRO A 247 16.58 20.82 -5.59
N LEU A 248 15.59 19.93 -5.67
CA LEU A 248 15.66 18.81 -6.59
C LEU A 248 15.58 19.34 -8.03
N ARG A 249 16.45 18.84 -8.92
CA ARG A 249 16.41 19.23 -10.33
C ARG A 249 15.21 18.58 -11.02
N GLY A 250 14.52 19.36 -11.84
CA GLY A 250 13.35 18.90 -12.61
C GLY A 250 12.03 19.18 -11.91
N GLN A 251 10.95 18.75 -12.57
CA GLN A 251 9.57 18.95 -12.14
C GLN A 251 8.93 17.62 -11.70
N PHE A 252 8.00 17.68 -10.76
CA PHE A 252 7.36 16.50 -10.16
C PHE A 252 5.84 16.51 -10.32
N PHE A 253 5.25 15.40 -10.71
CA PHE A 253 3.84 15.27 -11.08
C PHE A 253 3.20 14.03 -10.45
N LEU A 254 1.91 14.08 -10.19
CA LEU A 254 1.08 12.92 -9.85
C LEU A 254 0.79 12.05 -11.07
N HIS A 255 0.67 12.64 -12.27
CA HIS A 255 0.28 11.92 -13.47
C HIS A 255 1.46 11.55 -14.37
N ARG A 256 1.40 10.35 -14.97
CA ARG A 256 2.45 9.80 -15.85
C ARG A 256 2.77 10.65 -17.07
N GLN A 257 1.81 11.43 -17.55
CA GLN A 257 2.02 12.35 -18.68
C GLN A 257 2.95 13.53 -18.34
N ARG A 258 3.25 13.77 -17.05
CA ARG A 258 4.13 14.86 -16.59
C ARG A 258 3.63 16.24 -17.04
N ILE A 259 2.33 16.43 -16.92
CA ILE A 259 1.64 17.70 -17.04
C ILE A 259 0.75 17.88 -15.80
N PRO A 260 0.39 19.12 -15.43
CA PRO A 260 -0.49 19.36 -14.28
C PRO A 260 -1.74 18.51 -14.33
N LEU A 261 -2.15 17.93 -13.19
CA LEU A 261 -3.23 16.94 -13.14
C LEU A 261 -4.55 17.46 -13.73
N ASP A 262 -4.85 18.74 -13.56
CA ASP A 262 -6.01 19.44 -14.11
C ASP A 262 -5.95 19.67 -15.63
N GLN A 263 -4.78 19.54 -16.24
CA GLN A 263 -4.55 19.67 -17.69
C GLN A 263 -4.47 18.31 -18.40
N VAL A 264 -4.52 17.21 -17.65
CA VAL A 264 -4.46 15.86 -18.23
C VAL A 264 -5.73 15.55 -19.01
N VAL A 265 -5.56 15.08 -20.25
CA VAL A 265 -6.63 14.40 -20.98
C VAL A 265 -6.70 12.95 -20.48
N LEU A 266 -7.68 12.69 -19.61
CA LEU A 266 -7.93 11.38 -19.03
C LEU A 266 -8.59 10.46 -20.05
N ARG A 267 -8.05 9.26 -20.22
CA ARG A 267 -8.54 8.23 -21.17
C ARG A 267 -8.96 6.98 -20.41
N PRO A 268 -10.14 6.99 -19.75
CA PRO A 268 -10.63 5.82 -19.06
C PRO A 268 -10.88 4.66 -20.04
N ARG A 269 -10.55 3.42 -19.65
CA ARG A 269 -10.76 2.23 -20.49
C ARG A 269 -12.15 1.65 -20.26
N ALA A 270 -12.79 1.22 -21.34
CA ALA A 270 -14.00 0.41 -21.25
C ALA A 270 -13.70 -0.90 -20.49
N GLY A 271 -14.34 -1.09 -19.34
CA GLY A 271 -14.17 -2.27 -18.47
C GLY A 271 -13.23 -2.08 -17.27
N GLY A 272 -12.54 -0.93 -17.15
CA GLY A 272 -11.65 -0.60 -16.03
C GLY A 272 -10.35 -1.42 -15.99
N GLU A 273 -9.18 -0.78 -15.92
CA GLU A 273 -7.96 -1.55 -15.60
C GLU A 273 -8.02 -2.11 -14.17
N PRO A 274 -7.56 -3.35 -13.92
CA PRO A 274 -7.43 -3.87 -12.57
C PRO A 274 -6.29 -3.14 -11.85
N GLU A 275 -6.61 -2.00 -11.22
CA GLU A 275 -5.68 -1.35 -10.31
C GLU A 275 -5.47 -2.20 -9.05
N GLN A 276 -4.22 -2.32 -8.64
CA GLN A 276 -3.84 -2.99 -7.40
C GLN A 276 -3.97 -2.02 -6.21
N GLY A 277 -4.60 -2.48 -5.13
CA GLY A 277 -4.67 -1.73 -3.88
C GLY A 277 -3.30 -1.55 -3.21
N CYS A 278 -3.24 -0.73 -2.18
CA CYS A 278 -2.04 -0.37 -1.45
C CYS A 278 -2.14 -0.84 0.00
N GLY A 279 -1.27 -1.76 0.43
CA GLY A 279 -1.11 -2.14 1.84
C GLY A 279 0.34 -2.32 2.26
N PRO A 280 0.62 -2.52 3.57
CA PRO A 280 1.91 -3.02 4.03
C PRO A 280 2.25 -4.32 3.27
N TRP A 281 3.43 -4.40 2.65
CA TRP A 281 3.88 -5.50 1.78
C TRP A 281 3.05 -5.74 0.49
N THR A 282 1.87 -5.13 0.34
CA THR A 282 1.01 -5.23 -0.86
C THR A 282 0.92 -3.93 -1.66
N CYS A 283 1.87 -2.99 -1.52
CA CYS A 283 1.98 -1.82 -2.41
C CYS A 283 2.63 -2.20 -3.77
N PRO A 284 2.05 -1.85 -4.93
CA PRO A 284 2.56 -2.24 -6.26
C PRO A 284 3.98 -1.77 -6.50
N ALA A 285 4.83 -2.56 -7.17
CA ALA A 285 6.22 -2.16 -7.46
C ALA A 285 6.35 -1.22 -8.68
N THR A 286 5.46 -1.39 -9.66
CA THR A 286 5.51 -0.72 -10.96
C THR A 286 4.25 0.13 -11.16
N PRO A 287 4.34 1.35 -11.72
CA PRO A 287 3.15 2.10 -12.12
C PRO A 287 2.33 1.35 -13.20
N PRO A 288 1.01 1.64 -13.33
CA PRO A 288 0.18 1.04 -14.37
C PRO A 288 0.69 1.35 -15.78
N ALA A 289 0.69 0.34 -16.65
CA ALA A 289 1.16 0.46 -18.04
C ALA A 289 0.28 1.42 -18.85
N GLY A 290 0.88 2.22 -19.73
CA GLY A 290 0.15 3.10 -20.64
C GLY A 290 -0.23 2.38 -21.93
N GLY A 291 -1.51 2.37 -22.28
CA GLY A 291 -1.95 2.12 -23.65
C GLY A 291 -1.58 3.34 -24.50
N GLY A 292 -0.39 3.34 -25.07
CA GLY A 292 0.13 4.41 -25.91
C GLY A 292 1.55 4.05 -26.31
N GLY A 293 1.71 3.55 -27.53
CA GLY A 293 3.00 3.15 -28.06
C GLY A 293 3.93 4.34 -28.21
N ASP A 294 5.04 4.31 -27.49
CA ASP A 294 6.25 5.01 -27.88
C ASP A 294 7.27 3.93 -28.21
N ALA A 295 7.31 3.55 -29.49
CA ALA A 295 8.45 2.87 -30.07
C ALA A 295 9.64 3.84 -30.03
N ALA A 296 10.44 3.79 -28.97
CA ALA A 296 11.77 4.38 -28.97
C ALA A 296 12.76 3.27 -29.34
N GLY A 297 13.22 3.32 -30.59
CA GLY A 297 14.17 2.39 -31.16
C GLY A 297 15.43 2.22 -30.30
N ASP A 298 15.80 0.96 -30.12
CA ASP A 298 17.08 0.55 -29.60
C ASP A 298 18.16 0.91 -30.63
N ALA A 299 18.78 2.09 -30.46
CA ALA A 299 19.99 2.46 -31.17
C ALA A 299 21.19 1.85 -30.43
N GLY A 300 21.77 0.84 -31.07
CA GLY A 300 22.82 -0.05 -30.58
C GLY A 300 23.95 0.61 -29.78
N ARG A 301 24.35 -0.08 -28.72
CA ARG A 301 25.69 0.04 -28.15
C ARG A 301 26.57 -1.04 -28.75
N GLY A 302 27.48 -0.59 -29.61
CA GLY A 302 28.59 -1.38 -30.12
C GLY A 302 29.48 -1.87 -28.98
N VAL A 303 29.95 -3.09 -29.17
CA VAL A 303 30.92 -3.81 -28.35
C VAL A 303 32.28 -3.14 -28.50
N ALA A 304 32.92 -2.88 -27.36
CA ALA A 304 34.36 -2.96 -27.19
C ALA A 304 34.62 -3.86 -25.99
#